data_AF-A0A530BK45-F1
#
_entry.id   AF-A0A530BK45-F1
#
_cell.length_a   1.000
_cell.length_b   1.000
_cell.length_c   1.000
_cell.angle_alpha   90.00
_cell.angle_beta   90.00
_cell.angle_gamma   90.00
#
_symmetry.space_group_name_H-M   'P 1'
#
loop_
_entity.id
_entity.type
_entity.pdbx_description
1 polymer ?
#
loop_
_entity_poly.entity_id
_entity_poly.type
_entity_poly.pdbx_seq_one_letter_code
_entity_poly.pdbx_strand_id
1 'polypeptide(L)'
;KPGAASPYGWAWIAFAGPLVNIVLAAGLAAANYLLARPLLPVDPDGLFSSPPPRPDTLLEWTLWLGALVNAALAILNLLPAIPLDGGAIARHLLAPRFGAEAATRIVGLCGVVLSILRLAVIVPAAMAGILLWFPPSFRPNWRAFRAAGNKKPVQQHPA
;
A
#
# COMPACT_ATOMS: atom_id res chain seq x y z
N LYS A 1 22.42 23.63 11.42
CA LYS A 1 21.56 22.65 12.14
C LYS A 1 20.47 22.22 11.17
N PRO A 2 20.51 21.00 10.60
CA PRO A 2 19.42 20.54 9.75
C PRO A 2 18.18 20.41 10.63
N GLY A 3 17.06 21.01 10.23
CA GLY A 3 15.81 20.96 10.96
C GLY A 3 15.35 19.52 11.11
N ALA A 4 15.58 18.94 12.29
CA ALA A 4 15.10 17.62 12.63
C ALA A 4 13.59 17.69 12.74
N ALA A 5 12.89 17.45 11.63
CA ALA A 5 11.47 17.14 11.67
C ALA A 5 11.29 16.03 12.71
N SER A 6 10.35 16.23 13.64
CA SER A 6 10.10 15.26 14.70
C SER A 6 9.79 13.88 14.08
N PRO A 7 10.06 12.76 14.76
CA PRO A 7 9.73 11.42 14.24
C PRO A 7 8.29 11.28 13.74
N TYR A 8 7.37 12.08 14.29
CA TYR A 8 5.99 12.17 13.85
C TYR A 8 5.81 12.89 12.49
N GLY A 9 6.65 13.88 12.16
CA GLY A 9 6.61 14.59 10.89
C GLY A 9 6.87 13.71 9.68
N TRP A 10 7.81 12.77 9.78
CA TRP A 10 8.09 11.80 8.71
C TRP A 10 6.94 10.81 8.50
N ALA A 11 6.23 10.43 9.58
CA ALA A 11 5.04 9.58 9.48
C ALA A 11 3.88 10.30 8.77
N TRP A 12 3.67 11.59 9.05
CA TRP A 12 2.67 12.41 8.35
C TRP A 12 2.97 12.59 6.86
N ILE A 13 4.25 12.81 6.51
CA ILE A 13 4.68 12.89 5.11
C ILE A 13 4.42 11.55 4.39
N ALA A 14 4.76 10.42 5.01
CA ALA A 14 4.47 9.10 4.45
C ALA A 14 2.96 8.84 4.32
N PHE A 15 2.14 9.33 5.25
CA PHE A 15 0.69 9.17 5.20
C PHE A 15 0.01 10.01 4.10
N ALA A 16 0.66 11.07 3.62
CA ALA A 16 0.10 11.93 2.56
C ALA A 16 -0.19 11.16 1.27
N GLY A 17 0.67 10.20 0.89
CA GLY A 17 0.48 9.36 -0.30
C GLY A 17 -0.82 8.54 -0.25
N PRO A 18 -0.98 7.64 0.74
CA PRO A 18 -2.23 6.92 0.98
C PRO A 18 -3.45 7.84 1.09
N LEU A 19 -3.34 8.97 1.80
CA LEU A 19 -4.45 9.89 2.01
C LEU A 19 -4.97 10.48 0.70
N VAL A 20 -4.08 10.92 -0.19
CA VAL A 20 -4.47 11.44 -1.51
C VAL A 20 -5.20 10.36 -2.32
N ASN A 21 -4.68 9.13 -2.31
CA ASN A 21 -5.34 8.01 -2.99
C ASN A 21 -6.73 7.72 -2.42
N ILE A 22 -6.92 7.79 -1.09
CA ILE A 22 -8.23 7.64 -0.45
C ILE A 22 -9.20 8.75 -0.88
N VAL A 23 -8.74 10.00 -0.85
CA VAL A 23 -9.56 11.16 -1.26
C VAL A 23 -9.96 11.05 -2.73
N LEU A 24 -9.03 10.68 -3.61
CA LEU A 24 -9.32 10.47 -5.02
C LEU A 24 -10.31 9.31 -5.23
N ALA A 25 -10.12 8.18 -4.55
CA ALA A 25 -11.04 7.05 -4.64
C ALA A 25 -12.45 7.44 -4.20
N ALA A 26 -12.59 8.12 -3.06
CA ALA A 26 -13.88 8.59 -2.56
C ALA A 26 -14.53 9.63 -3.48
N GLY A 27 -13.75 10.60 -3.98
CA GLY A 27 -14.23 11.64 -4.89
C GLY A 27 -14.71 11.07 -6.23
N LEU A 28 -13.98 10.13 -6.81
CA LEU A 28 -14.36 9.47 -8.06
C LEU A 28 -15.57 8.55 -7.87
N ALA A 29 -15.66 7.83 -6.75
CA ALA A 29 -16.84 7.03 -6.42
C ALA A 29 -18.10 7.89 -6.22
N ALA A 30 -17.96 9.03 -5.53
CA ALA A 30 -19.04 10.00 -5.36
C ALA A 30 -19.45 10.61 -6.70
N ALA A 31 -18.49 11.00 -7.56
CA ALA A 31 -18.76 11.49 -8.90
C ALA A 31 -19.47 10.44 -9.75
N ASN A 32 -19.08 9.17 -9.65
CA ASN A 32 -19.75 8.07 -10.34
C ASN A 32 -21.22 7.94 -9.89
N TYR A 33 -21.46 8.02 -8.59
CA TYR A 33 -22.80 7.96 -8.01
C TYR A 33 -23.68 9.16 -8.42
N LEU A 34 -23.10 10.37 -8.46
CA LEU A 34 -23.84 11.61 -8.72
C LEU A 34 -24.01 11.96 -10.20
N LEU A 35 -23.09 11.52 -11.08
CA LEU A 35 -23.04 11.94 -12.48
C LEU A 35 -23.33 10.80 -13.45
N ALA A 36 -22.91 9.58 -13.14
CA ALA A 36 -23.05 8.44 -14.06
C ALA A 36 -24.30 7.58 -13.75
N ARG A 37 -24.55 7.26 -12.48
CA ARG A 37 -25.71 6.45 -12.08
C ARG A 37 -27.10 7.07 -12.34
N PRO A 38 -27.31 8.40 -12.32
CA PRO A 38 -28.62 8.98 -12.65
C PRO A 38 -29.01 8.85 -14.13
N LEU A 39 -28.06 8.52 -15.01
CA LEU A 39 -28.27 8.42 -16.46
C LEU A 39 -28.67 7.02 -16.92
N LEU A 40 -28.64 6.03 -16.03
CA LEU A 40 -28.85 4.61 -16.36
C LEU A 40 -29.97 4.00 -15.49
N PRO A 41 -30.71 3.00 -16.00
CA PRO A 41 -31.62 2.21 -15.19
C PRO A 41 -30.85 1.58 -14.02
N VAL A 42 -31.34 1.79 -12.80
CA VAL A 42 -30.68 1.27 -11.59
C VAL A 42 -30.88 -0.24 -11.54
N ASP A 43 -29.93 -1.00 -12.11
CA ASP A 43 -29.73 -2.37 -11.68
C ASP A 43 -29.00 -2.34 -10.32
N PRO A 44 -29.43 -3.16 -9.33
CA PRO A 44 -28.90 -3.19 -7.97
C PRO A 44 -27.53 -3.88 -7.93
N ASP A 45 -26.61 -3.48 -8.80
CA ASP A 45 -25.26 -3.97 -8.80
C ASP A 45 -24.44 -3.23 -7.74
N GLY A 46 -24.25 -3.93 -6.62
CA GLY A 46 -23.37 -3.54 -5.54
C GLY A 46 -21.92 -3.42 -6.00
N LEU A 47 -21.11 -2.77 -5.15
CA LEU A 47 -19.67 -2.54 -5.37
C LEU A 47 -18.84 -3.81 -5.66
N PHE A 48 -19.39 -5.00 -5.41
CA PHE A 48 -18.75 -6.30 -5.60
C PHE A 48 -19.59 -7.30 -6.41
N SER A 49 -20.55 -6.82 -7.21
CA SER A 49 -21.26 -7.70 -8.16
C SER A 49 -20.27 -8.35 -9.12
N SER A 50 -20.37 -9.67 -9.26
CA SER A 50 -19.73 -10.44 -10.31
C SER A 50 -20.84 -10.97 -11.21
N PRO A 51 -20.90 -10.61 -12.51
CA PRO A 51 -19.84 -9.95 -13.28
C PRO A 51 -19.64 -8.47 -12.92
N PRO A 52 -18.43 -7.91 -13.10
CA PRO A 52 -18.18 -6.49 -12.89
C PRO A 52 -19.22 -5.67 -13.68
N PRO A 53 -19.75 -4.58 -13.11
CA PRO A 53 -20.75 -3.75 -13.79
C PRO A 53 -20.21 -3.38 -15.17
N ARG A 54 -20.93 -3.78 -16.22
CA ARG A 54 -20.63 -3.33 -17.58
C ARG A 54 -21.02 -1.86 -17.60
N PRO A 55 -20.05 -0.94 -17.65
CA PRO A 55 -20.38 0.47 -17.66
C PRO A 55 -20.98 0.79 -19.02
N ASP A 56 -22.15 1.40 -19.01
CA ASP A 56 -22.86 1.71 -20.25
C ASP A 56 -22.25 2.95 -20.93
N THR A 57 -21.44 3.73 -20.20
CA THR A 57 -20.78 4.94 -20.70
C THR A 57 -19.28 4.95 -20.41
N LEU A 58 -18.51 5.62 -21.29
CA LEU A 58 -17.08 5.88 -21.08
C LEU A 58 -16.83 6.67 -19.78
N LEU A 59 -17.76 7.57 -19.41
CA LEU A 59 -17.67 8.35 -18.18
C LEU A 59 -17.76 7.46 -16.94
N GLU A 60 -18.77 6.59 -16.88
CA GLU A 60 -18.93 5.63 -15.79
C GLU A 60 -17.71 4.70 -15.68
N TRP A 61 -17.23 4.17 -16.81
CA TRP A 61 -16.05 3.31 -16.80
C TRP A 61 -14.82 4.03 -16.26
N THR A 62 -14.59 5.27 -16.69
CA THR A 62 -13.44 6.06 -16.26
C THR A 62 -13.51 6.38 -14.76
N LEU A 63 -14.68 6.79 -14.26
CA LEU A 63 -14.88 7.11 -12.85
C LEU A 63 -14.76 5.87 -11.96
N TRP A 64 -15.38 4.77 -12.36
CA TRP A 64 -15.32 3.49 -11.64
C TRP A 64 -13.89 2.92 -11.63
N LEU A 65 -13.23 2.85 -12.79
CA LEU A 65 -11.87 2.34 -12.89
C LEU A 65 -10.89 3.24 -12.13
N GLY A 66 -11.04 4.56 -12.24
CA GLY A 66 -10.24 5.52 -11.49
C GLY A 66 -10.41 5.36 -9.98
N ALA A 67 -11.64 5.18 -9.49
CA ALA A 67 -11.90 4.92 -8.07
C ALA A 67 -11.25 3.61 -7.62
N LEU A 68 -11.39 2.54 -8.41
CA LEU A 68 -10.81 1.22 -8.13
C LEU A 68 -9.28 1.28 -8.05
N VAL A 69 -8.63 1.91 -9.03
CA VAL A 69 -7.16 2.05 -9.08
C VAL A 69 -6.66 2.85 -7.89
N ASN A 70 -7.29 3.98 -7.56
CA ASN A 70 -6.89 4.79 -6.40
C ASN A 70 -7.12 4.04 -5.07
N ALA A 71 -8.22 3.31 -4.93
CA ALA A 71 -8.48 2.48 -3.76
C ALA A 71 -7.40 1.38 -3.62
N ALA A 72 -7.06 0.70 -4.71
CA ALA A 72 -6.00 -0.30 -4.73
C ALA A 72 -4.65 0.32 -4.36
N LEU A 73 -4.30 1.48 -4.92
CA LEU A 73 -3.06 2.19 -4.59
C LEU A 73 -3.02 2.65 -3.12
N ALA A 74 -4.14 3.10 -2.56
CA ALA A 74 -4.22 3.43 -1.14
C ALA A 74 -3.92 2.21 -0.25
N ILE A 75 -4.56 1.08 -0.53
CA ILE A 75 -4.35 -0.17 0.20
C ILE A 75 -2.89 -0.62 0.09
N LEU A 76 -2.34 -0.64 -1.13
CA LEU A 76 -0.96 -1.04 -1.38
C LEU A 76 0.02 -0.12 -0.65
N ASN A 77 -0.20 1.19 -0.67
CA ASN A 77 0.66 2.14 0.02
C ASN A 77 0.53 2.08 1.54
N LEU A 78 -0.53 1.48 2.11
CA LEU A 78 -0.65 1.25 3.55
C LEU A 78 -0.05 -0.09 4.01
N LEU A 79 0.31 -0.99 3.09
CA LEU A 79 0.88 -2.28 3.47
C LEU A 79 2.23 -2.11 4.20
N PRO A 80 2.47 -2.86 5.29
CA PRO A 80 3.70 -2.78 6.07
C PRO A 80 4.85 -3.49 5.35
N ALA A 81 5.43 -2.83 4.34
CA ALA A 81 6.51 -3.36 3.51
C ALA A 81 7.43 -2.25 3.04
N ILE A 82 8.71 -2.54 2.84
CA ILE A 82 9.69 -1.60 2.27
C ILE A 82 9.69 -1.82 0.74
N PRO A 83 9.62 -0.77 -0.10
CA PRO A 83 9.75 0.67 0.17
C PRO A 83 8.41 1.44 0.27
N LEU A 84 7.30 0.75 0.56
CA LEU A 84 5.98 1.38 0.59
C LEU A 84 5.86 2.35 1.78
N ASP A 85 5.03 3.38 1.64
CA ASP A 85 4.78 4.39 2.67
C ASP A 85 4.30 3.76 3.99
N GLY A 86 3.51 2.70 3.90
CA GLY A 86 3.02 1.88 5.00
C GLY A 86 4.13 1.21 5.79
N GLY A 87 5.27 0.91 5.16
CA GLY A 87 6.47 0.45 5.86
C GLY A 87 7.10 1.52 6.73
N ALA A 88 7.09 2.78 6.28
CA ALA A 88 7.54 3.91 7.09
C ALA A 88 6.56 4.18 8.25
N ILE A 89 5.25 4.19 7.97
CA ILE A 89 4.21 4.38 8.99
C ILE A 89 4.29 3.28 10.05
N ALA A 90 4.33 2.00 9.65
CA ALA A 90 4.41 0.87 10.56
C ALA A 90 5.67 0.90 11.43
N ARG A 91 6.83 1.28 10.86
CA ARG A 91 8.08 1.44 11.64
C ARG A 91 7.94 2.49 12.75
N HIS A 92 7.33 3.64 12.45
CA HIS A 92 7.15 4.70 13.44
C HIS A 92 6.11 4.33 14.50
N LEU A 93 5.07 3.59 14.15
CA LEU A 93 4.06 3.09 15.11
C LEU A 93 4.63 1.99 16.02
N LEU A 94 5.48 1.11 15.50
CA LEU A 94 6.06 0.00 16.25
C LEU A 94 7.30 0.41 17.08
N ALA A 95 8.03 1.45 16.66
CA ALA A 95 9.28 1.87 17.32
C ALA A 95 9.13 2.24 18.82
N PRO A 96 8.09 2.95 19.28
CA PRO A 96 7.89 3.25 20.70
C PRO A 96 7.71 2.01 21.57
N ARG A 97 7.15 0.92 21.01
CA ARG A 97 6.82 -0.29 21.76
C ARG A 97 7.92 -1.34 21.74
N PHE A 98 8.60 -1.50 20.61
CA PHE A 98 9.55 -2.59 20.36
C PHE A 98 10.99 -2.11 20.12
N GLY A 99 11.21 -0.80 20.01
CA GLY A 99 12.48 -0.23 19.56
C GLY A 99 12.60 -0.20 18.03
N ALA A 100 13.43 0.71 17.53
CA ALA A 100 13.57 0.96 16.09
C ALA A 100 14.05 -0.27 15.28
N GLU A 101 14.89 -1.10 15.89
CA GLU A 101 15.44 -2.31 15.23
C GLU A 101 14.39 -3.40 15.09
N ALA A 102 13.67 -3.72 16.17
CA ALA A 102 12.59 -4.71 16.13
C ALA A 102 11.46 -4.27 15.20
N ALA A 103 11.09 -2.98 15.22
CA ALA A 103 10.10 -2.42 14.30
C ALA A 103 10.52 -2.61 12.82
N THR A 104 11.79 -2.37 12.49
CA THR A 104 12.31 -2.58 11.14
C THR A 104 12.29 -4.07 10.75
N ARG A 105 12.58 -4.95 11.70
CA ARG A 105 12.55 -6.40 11.48
C ARG A 105 11.14 -6.93 11.23
N ILE A 106 10.15 -6.46 11.99
CA ILE A 106 8.73 -6.80 11.82
C ILE A 106 8.25 -6.36 10.44
N VAL A 107 8.51 -5.09 10.07
CA VAL A 107 8.11 -4.56 8.74
C VAL A 107 8.84 -5.28 7.60
N GLY A 108 10.12 -5.61 7.77
CA GLY A 108 10.87 -6.40 6.80
C GLY A 108 10.29 -7.80 6.60
N LEU A 109 9.88 -8.46 7.69
CA LEU A 109 9.23 -9.77 7.64
C LEU A 109 7.88 -9.70 6.90
N CYS A 110 7.04 -8.72 7.25
CA CYS A 110 5.78 -8.48 6.56
C CYS A 110 5.98 -8.26 5.06
N GLY A 111 6.98 -7.45 4.67
CA GLY A 111 7.30 -7.21 3.26
C GLY A 111 7.79 -8.46 2.52
N VAL A 112 8.53 -9.36 3.17
CA VAL A 112 8.93 -10.65 2.59
C VAL A 112 7.71 -11.54 2.36
N VAL A 113 6.83 -11.67 3.36
CA VAL A 113 5.59 -12.46 3.24
C VAL A 113 4.72 -11.94 2.10
N LEU A 114 4.53 -10.62 2.02
CA LEU A 114 3.78 -9.98 0.93
C LEU A 114 4.44 -10.20 -0.44
N SER A 115 5.77 -10.19 -0.51
CA SER A 115 6.50 -10.47 -1.76
C SER A 115 6.33 -11.91 -2.23
N ILE A 116 6.28 -12.88 -1.30
CA ILE A 116 6.03 -14.29 -1.60
C ILE A 116 4.58 -14.48 -2.05
N LEU A 117 3.62 -13.90 -1.32
CA LEU A 117 2.20 -13.95 -1.66
C LEU A 117 1.95 -13.39 -3.06
N ARG A 118 2.59 -12.26 -3.41
CA ARG A 118 2.58 -11.71 -4.77
C ARG A 118 2.98 -12.76 -5.80
N LEU A 119 4.11 -13.45 -5.60
CA LEU A 119 4.61 -14.43 -6.57
C LEU A 119 3.62 -15.61 -6.71
N ALA A 120 3.04 -16.05 -5.59
CA ALA A 120 2.03 -17.10 -5.56
C ALA A 120 0.74 -16.72 -6.31
N VAL A 121 0.42 -15.43 -6.45
CA VAL A 121 -0.74 -14.95 -7.24
C VAL A 121 -0.36 -14.72 -8.70
N ILE A 122 0.81 -14.14 -8.97
CA ILE A 122 1.26 -13.83 -10.34
C ILE A 122 1.50 -15.10 -11.15
N VAL A 123 2.10 -16.15 -10.57
CA VAL A 123 2.42 -17.38 -11.30
C VAL A 123 1.16 -18.05 -11.88
N PRO A 124 0.10 -18.32 -11.08
CA PRO A 124 -1.17 -18.82 -11.62
C PRO A 124 -1.85 -17.86 -12.59
N ALA A 125 -1.82 -16.54 -12.33
CA ALA A 125 -2.42 -15.56 -13.23
C ALA A 125 -1.72 -15.54 -14.60
N ALA A 126 -0.38 -15.58 -14.61
CA ALA A 126 0.41 -15.67 -15.84
C ALA A 126 0.16 -16.97 -16.60
N MET A 127 0.01 -18.10 -15.88
CA MET A 127 -0.39 -19.38 -16.50
C MET A 127 -1.80 -19.32 -17.12
N ALA A 128 -2.70 -18.51 -16.55
CA ALA A 128 -4.02 -18.23 -17.11
C ALA A 128 -4.02 -17.16 -18.23
N GLY A 129 -2.84 -16.69 -18.66
CA GLY A 129 -2.70 -15.66 -19.71
C GLY A 129 -2.95 -14.23 -19.23
N ILE A 130 -3.10 -14.00 -17.93
CA ILE A 130 -3.36 -12.69 -17.33
C ILE A 130 -2.06 -12.13 -16.77
N LEU A 131 -1.54 -11.06 -17.38
CA LEU A 131 -0.34 -10.39 -16.90
C LEU A 131 -0.67 -9.46 -15.73
N LEU A 132 -0.33 -9.89 -14.52
CA LEU A 132 -0.58 -9.17 -13.27
C LEU A 132 0.74 -8.67 -12.66
N TRP A 133 0.84 -7.39 -12.35
CA TRP A 133 2.02 -6.78 -11.71
C TRP A 133 1.65 -6.23 -10.32
N PHE A 134 2.51 -6.48 -9.32
CA PHE A 134 2.31 -6.05 -7.93
C PHE A 134 3.59 -5.39 -7.39
N PRO A 135 3.53 -4.36 -6.54
CA PRO A 135 4.71 -3.54 -6.22
C PRO A 135 5.74 -4.08 -5.19
N PRO A 136 5.43 -4.91 -4.18
CA PRO A 136 6.44 -5.26 -3.17
C PRO A 136 7.56 -6.09 -3.79
N SER A 137 8.80 -5.64 -3.56
CA SER A 137 10.01 -6.26 -4.10
C SER A 137 10.76 -7.04 -3.01
N PHE A 138 11.25 -8.22 -3.37
CA PHE A 138 11.83 -9.15 -2.40
C PHE A 138 13.16 -8.67 -1.79
N ARG A 139 14.07 -8.14 -2.63
CA ARG A 139 15.46 -7.85 -2.23
C ARG A 139 15.59 -6.79 -1.13
N PRO A 140 14.88 -5.64 -1.14
CA PRO A 140 14.99 -4.64 -0.08
C PRO A 140 14.43 -5.14 1.26
N ASN A 141 13.32 -5.86 1.23
CA ASN A 141 12.67 -6.42 2.43
C ASN A 141 13.55 -7.48 3.11
N TRP A 142 14.20 -8.36 2.33
CA TRP A 142 15.13 -9.35 2.86
C TRP A 142 16.37 -8.72 3.54
N ARG A 143 16.90 -7.63 2.98
CA ARG A 143 18.01 -6.89 3.58
C ARG A 143 17.62 -6.26 4.91
N ALA A 144 16.43 -5.69 5.01
CA ALA A 144 15.94 -5.08 6.25
C ALA A 144 15.78 -6.12 7.37
N PHE A 145 15.25 -7.32 7.05
CA PHE A 145 15.16 -8.43 8.00
C PHE A 145 16.54 -8.89 8.50
N ARG A 146 17.54 -9.01 7.61
CA ARG A 146 18.88 -9.50 7.96
C ARG A 146 19.78 -8.44 8.61
N ALA A 147 19.65 -7.17 8.25
CA ALA A 147 20.49 -6.09 8.78
C ALA A 147 20.27 -5.86 10.29
N ALA A 148 19.07 -6.16 10.80
CA ALA A 148 18.76 -6.11 12.23
C ALA A 148 19.38 -7.26 13.05
N GLY A 149 19.93 -8.30 12.41
CA GLY A 149 20.51 -9.45 13.10
C GLY A 149 22.04 -9.43 13.25
N ASN A 150 22.75 -8.54 12.57
CA ASN A 150 24.20 -8.69 12.32
C ASN A 150 25.10 -7.52 12.75
N LYS A 151 24.61 -6.55 13.54
CA LYS A 151 25.52 -5.55 14.14
C LYS A 151 25.97 -6.01 15.52
N LYS A 152 27.26 -6.36 15.64
CA LYS A 152 27.95 -6.52 16.92
C LYS A 152 27.77 -5.25 17.76
N PRO A 153 27.61 -5.36 19.09
CA PRO A 153 27.46 -4.19 19.95
C PRO A 153 28.69 -3.31 19.77
N VAL A 154 28.45 -2.04 19.43
CA VAL A 154 29.51 -1.03 19.37
C VAL A 154 30.05 -0.90 20.79
N GLN A 155 31.28 -1.36 21.01
CA GLN A 155 32.01 -1.14 22.25
C GLN A 155 32.16 0.36 22.47
N GLN A 156 31.44 0.89 23.46
CA GLN A 156 31.69 2.22 23.99
C GLN A 156 33.07 2.17 24.64
N HIS A 157 34.06 2.82 24.02
CA HIS A 157 35.32 3.11 24.69
C HIS A 157 35.08 4.24 25.70
N PRO A 158 35.34 4.03 27.00
CA PRO A 158 35.38 5.12 27.95
C PRO A 158 36.64 5.95 27.66
N ALA A 159 36.46 7.26 27.53
CA ALA A 159 37.51 8.25 27.70
C ALA A 159 37.15 9.09 28.92
#